data_AF-A0A3M0LUK4-F1
#
_entry.id   AF-A0A3M0LUK4-F1
#
_cell.length_a   1.000
_cell.length_b   1.000
_cell.length_c   1.000
_cell.angle_alpha   90.00
_cell.angle_beta   90.00
_cell.angle_gamma   90.00
#
_symmetry.space_group_name_H-M   'P 1'
#
loop_
_entity.id
_entity.type
_entity.pdbx_description
1 polymer ?
#
loop_
_entity_poly.entity_id
_entity_poly.type
_entity_poly.pdbx_seq_one_letter_code
_entity_poly.pdbx_strand_id
1 'polypeptide(L)' 'MEREKIQQALGSTALKIEHIGSTAVTGLMSKSIIDILLVVLNPSAEASYAFQLQQAGYTLRIREPEFQEH' A
#
# COMPACT_ATOMS: atom_id res chain seq x y z
N MET A 1 -9.17 -5.48 -9.60
CA MET A 1 -8.75 -5.93 -8.26
C MET A 1 -7.93 -4.82 -7.59
N GLU A 2 -7.72 -4.84 -6.27
CA GLU A 2 -7.09 -3.71 -5.56
C GLU A 2 -5.65 -3.44 -6.02
N ARG A 3 -4.86 -4.48 -6.30
CA ARG A 3 -3.52 -4.36 -6.89
C ARG A 3 -3.52 -3.58 -8.20
N GLU A 4 -4.47 -3.85 -9.09
CA GLU A 4 -4.55 -3.19 -10.41
C GLU A 4 -4.88 -1.71 -10.25
N LYS A 5 -5.73 -1.38 -9.28
CA LYS A 5 -6.08 0.01 -8.95
C LYS A 5 -4.86 0.79 -8.49
N ILE A 6 -4.05 0.23 -7.59
CA ILE A 6 -2.78 0.83 -7.13
C ILE A 6 -1.79 0.94 -8.29
N GLN A 7 -1.66 -0.10 -9.12
CA GLN A 7 -0.77 -0.11 -10.28
C GLN A 7 -1.14 0.95 -11.33
N GLN A 8 -2.43 1.16 -11.58
CA GLN A 8 -2.94 2.20 -12.47
C GLN A 8 -2.68 3.60 -11.91
N ALA A 9 -2.83 3.78 -10.59
CA ALA A 9 -2.60 5.07 -9.95
C ALA A 9 -1.13 5.47 -9.93
N LEU A 10 -0.21 4.51 -9.74
CA LEU A 10 1.20 4.77 -9.47
C LEU A 10 2.14 4.44 -10.63
N GLY A 11 1.74 3.62 -11.58
CA GLY A 11 2.60 3.21 -12.69
C GLY A 11 3.95 2.67 -12.20
N SER A 12 5.04 3.21 -12.73
CA SER A 12 6.42 2.82 -12.34
C SER A 12 6.84 3.26 -10.93
N THR A 13 6.08 4.12 -10.26
CA THR A 13 6.35 4.50 -8.87
C THR A 13 6.16 3.32 -7.92
N ALA A 14 5.19 2.44 -8.20
CA ALA A 14 4.98 1.21 -7.46
C ALA A 14 6.00 0.14 -7.92
N LEU A 15 7.08 -0.01 -7.17
CA LEU A 15 8.12 -1.01 -7.45
C LEU A 15 7.64 -2.43 -7.14
N LYS A 16 6.79 -2.57 -6.11
CA LYS A 16 6.20 -3.85 -5.70
C LYS A 16 4.85 -3.61 -5.02
N ILE A 17 3.90 -4.52 -5.24
CA ILE A 17 2.60 -4.53 -4.58
C ILE A 17 2.32 -5.96 -4.11
N GLU A 18 2.28 -6.18 -2.79
CA GLU A 18 2.08 -7.50 -2.20
C GLU A 18 0.89 -7.51 -1.25
N HIS A 19 0.11 -8.60 -1.30
CA HIS A 19 -0.90 -8.89 -0.29
C HIS A 19 -0.20 -9.47 0.94
N ILE A 20 -0.34 -8.79 2.07
CA ILE A 20 0.23 -9.19 3.35
C ILE A 20 -0.87 -9.34 4.40
N GLY A 21 -0.47 -9.59 5.65
CA GLY A 21 -1.40 -9.70 6.77
C GLY A 21 -2.22 -10.99 6.75
N SER A 22 -3.16 -11.07 7.69
CA SER A 22 -3.90 -12.32 7.95
C SER A 22 -4.77 -12.80 6.79
N THR A 23 -5.28 -11.90 5.96
CA THR A 23 -6.09 -12.24 4.79
C THR A 23 -5.27 -12.86 3.65
N ALA A 24 -3.93 -12.73 3.67
CA ALA A 24 -3.04 -13.38 2.70
C ALA A 24 -2.77 -14.86 3.04
N VAL A 25 -3.16 -15.31 4.25
CA VAL A 25 -2.94 -16.68 4.72
C VAL A 25 -4.21 -17.51 4.48
N THR A 26 -4.15 -18.42 3.52
CA THR A 26 -5.27 -19.32 3.20
C THR A 26 -5.72 -20.12 4.43
N GLY A 27 -7.02 -20.06 4.74
CA GLY A 27 -7.62 -20.80 5.85
C GLY A 27 -7.46 -20.14 7.23
N LEU A 28 -6.80 -18.99 7.32
CA LEU A 28 -6.70 -18.24 8.57
C LEU A 28 -7.93 -17.36 8.76
N MET A 29 -8.61 -17.54 9.89
CA MET A 29 -9.69 -16.65 10.31
C MET A 29 -9.13 -15.26 10.55
N SER A 30 -9.66 -14.29 9.81
CA SER A 30 -9.17 -12.92 9.78
C SER A 30 -10.32 -11.93 9.76
N LYS A 31 -10.03 -10.68 10.12
CA LYS A 31 -10.94 -9.58 9.83
C LYS A 31 -11.01 -9.42 8.31
N SER A 32 -12.17 -9.06 7.76
CA SER A 32 -12.34 -8.82 6.32
C SER A 32 -11.73 -7.48 5.88
N ILE A 33 -10.42 -7.35 6.11
CA ILE A 33 -9.60 -6.18 5.82
C ILE A 33 -8.35 -6.68 5.09
N ILE A 34 -8.08 -6.12 3.91
CA ILE A 34 -6.93 -6.49 3.08
C ILE A 34 -5.78 -5.54 3.38
N ASP A 35 -4.64 -6.10 3.80
CA ASP A 35 -3.41 -5.36 4.02
C ASP A 35 -2.52 -5.46 2.77
N ILE A 36 -2.02 -4.33 2.28
CA ILE A 36 -1.17 -4.27 1.08
C ILE A 36 0.15 -3.60 1.44
N LEU A 37 1.25 -4.29 1.15
CA LEU A 37 2.59 -3.70 1.16
C LEU A 37 2.87 -3.07 -0.21
N LEU A 38 3.11 -1.77 -0.22
CA LEU A 38 3.54 -1.01 -1.39
C LEU A 38 5.01 -0.62 -1.22
N VAL A 39 5.87 -1.10 -2.12
CA VAL A 39 7.28 -0.69 -2.17
C VAL A 39 7.44 0.42 -3.19
N VAL A 40 8.07 1.52 -2.76
CA VAL A 40 8.47 2.66 -3.58
C VAL A 40 9.95 2.94 -3.36
N LEU A 41 10.57 3.74 -4.24
CA LEU A 41 12.00 4.02 -4.16
C LEU A 41 12.41 4.74 -2.87
N ASN A 42 11.59 5.70 -2.41
CA ASN A 42 11.80 6.45 -1.18
C ASN A 42 10.44 6.69 -0.49
N PRO A 43 10.12 5.98 0.60
CA PRO A 43 8.85 6.15 1.30
C PRO A 43 8.72 7.54 1.95
N SER A 44 9.81 8.23 2.25
CA SER A 44 9.75 9.61 2.76
C SER A 44 9.37 10.63 1.67
N ALA A 45 9.42 10.24 0.39
CA ALA A 45 9.06 11.11 -0.74
C ALA A 45 7.57 11.01 -1.08
N GLU A 46 6.69 11.29 -0.09
CA GLU A 46 5.23 11.18 -0.20
C GLU A 46 4.65 11.88 -1.44
N ALA A 47 5.23 13.00 -1.87
CA ALA A 47 4.81 13.73 -3.07
C ALA A 47 4.82 12.88 -4.35
N SER A 48 5.58 11.78 -4.38
CA SER A 48 5.66 10.88 -5.51
C SER A 48 4.50 9.88 -5.62
N TYR A 49 3.76 9.62 -4.53
CA TYR A 49 2.73 8.57 -4.51
C TYR A 49 1.44 8.93 -3.73
N ALA A 50 1.52 9.76 -2.69
CA ALA A 50 0.40 9.97 -1.76
C ALA A 50 -0.80 10.64 -2.45
N PHE A 51 -0.54 11.68 -3.26
CA PHE A 51 -1.62 12.39 -3.97
C PHE A 51 -2.33 11.48 -4.99
N GLN A 52 -1.59 10.66 -5.72
CA GLN A 52 -2.15 9.72 -6.70
C GLN A 52 -2.99 8.64 -6.02
N LEU A 53 -2.55 8.14 -4.86
CA LEU A 53 -3.35 7.22 -4.05
C LEU A 53 -4.62 7.89 -3.53
N GLN A 54 -4.55 9.16 -3.10
CA GLN A 54 -5.75 9.91 -2.70
C GLN A 54 -6.74 10.09 -3.85
N GLN A 55 -6.25 10.40 -5.05
CA GLN A 55 -7.07 10.47 -6.28
C GLN A 55 -7.68 9.11 -6.64
N ALA A 56 -7.00 8.00 -6.31
CA ALA A 56 -7.55 6.65 -6.43
C ALA A 56 -8.54 6.30 -5.30
N GLY A 57 -8.79 7.20 -4.33
CA GLY A 57 -9.77 7.01 -3.26
C GLY A 57 -9.20 6.41 -1.97
N TYR A 58 -7.88 6.36 -1.80
CA TYR A 58 -7.27 6.03 -0.51
C TYR A 58 -7.22 7.24 0.41
N THR A 59 -7.27 7.02 1.73
CA THR A 59 -7.13 8.09 2.73
C THR A 59 -5.87 7.85 3.54
N LEU A 60 -4.97 8.83 3.57
CA LEU A 60 -3.84 8.81 4.48
C LEU A 60 -4.34 8.98 5.92
N ARG A 61 -4.13 7.96 6.75
CA ARG A 61 -4.59 7.96 8.14
C ARG A 61 -3.51 8.31 9.14
N ILE A 62 -2.31 7.78 8.97
CA ILE A 62 -1.19 7.93 9.90
C ILE A 62 0.12 8.01 9.13
N ARG A 63 1.10 8.70 9.72
CA ARG A 63 2.50 8.69 9.31
C ARG A 63 3.29 8.15 10.49
N GLU A 64 4.10 7.13 10.24
CA GLU A 64 4.93 6.50 11.28
C GLU A 64 6.40 6.50 10.83
N PRO A 65 7.01 7.68 10.66
CA PRO A 65 8.36 7.80 10.09
C PRO A 65 9.45 7.21 11.01
N GLU A 66 9.19 7.11 12.32
CA GLU A 66 10.07 6.43 13.29
C GLU A 66 9.95 4.90 13.30
N PHE A 67 8.98 4.30 12.61
CA PHE A 67 8.80 2.85 12.58
C PHE A 67 9.76 2.21 11.57
N GLN A 68 10.95 1.81 12.03
CA GLN A 68 12.05 1.30 11.18
C GLN A 68 11.93 -0.17 10.72
N GLU A 69 10.75 -0.80 10.79
CA GLU A 69 10.58 -2.18 10.27
C GLU A 69 10.25 -2.21 8.77
N HIS A 70 11.16 -1.66 7.96
CA HIS A 70 11.21 -1.86 6.50
C HIS A 70 12.62 -2.25 6.04
#